data_AF-A0A0R2H3T4-F1
#
_entry.id   AF-A0A0R2H3T4-F1
#
_cell.length_a   1.000
_cell.length_b   1.000
_cell.length_c   1.000
_cell.angle_alpha   90.00
_cell.angle_beta   90.00
_cell.angle_gamma   90.00
#
_symmetry.space_group_name_H-M   'P 1'
#
loop_
_entity.id
_entity.type
_entity.pdbx_description
1 polymer ?
#
loop_
_entity_poly.entity_id
_entity_poly.type
_entity_poly.pdbx_seq_one_letter_code
_entity_poly.pdbx_strand_id
1 'polypeptide(L)'
;MPFSKETVILLIRKAAHMSEFGVLSLTLYYGFSHTLEKHHILVSLIMTFLFACLDEWHQTFVPGRAGCFTDCLIDLSGAIIFMTVFYLIKKSQSH
;
A
#
# COMPACT_ATOMS: atom_id res chain seq x y z
N MET A 1 1.44 -9.35 -30.48
CA MET A 1 1.32 -8.17 -29.58
C MET A 1 2.40 -8.30 -28.52
N PRO A 2 3.13 -7.24 -28.13
CA PRO A 2 4.35 -7.37 -27.33
C PRO A 2 4.13 -7.67 -25.83
N PHE A 3 2.91 -8.01 -25.38
CA PHE A 3 2.64 -8.45 -24.01
C PHE A 3 1.66 -9.64 -24.03
N SER A 4 1.95 -10.69 -23.24
CA SER A 4 1.03 -11.81 -23.05
C SER A 4 -0.12 -11.38 -22.12
N LYS A 5 -1.30 -12.02 -22.24
CA LYS A 5 -2.46 -11.74 -21.38
C LYS A 5 -2.12 -11.87 -19.90
N GLU A 6 -1.24 -12.80 -19.56
CA GLU A 6 -0.77 -13.07 -18.20
C GLU A 6 0.01 -11.88 -17.62
N THR A 7 0.86 -11.23 -18.41
CA THR A 7 1.58 -10.03 -17.97
C THR A 7 0.61 -8.89 -17.65
N VAL A 8 -0.41 -8.68 -18.48
CA VAL A 8 -1.41 -7.63 -18.24
C VAL A 8 -2.18 -7.90 -16.94
N ILE A 9 -2.63 -9.14 -16.74
CA ILE A 9 -3.34 -9.55 -15.50
C ILE A 9 -2.46 -9.34 -14.27
N LEU A 10 -1.18 -9.71 -14.35
CA LEU A 10 -0.22 -9.51 -13.26
C LEU A 10 -0.05 -8.02 -12.93
N LEU A 11 0.08 -7.16 -13.94
CA LEU A 11 0.24 -5.71 -13.75
C LEU A 11 -1.01 -5.09 -13.11
N ILE A 12 -2.20 -5.42 -13.61
CA ILE A 12 -3.47 -4.93 -13.05
C ILE A 12 -3.58 -5.32 -11.56
N ARG A 13 -3.24 -6.56 -11.24
CA ARG A 13 -3.30 -7.06 -9.87
C ARG A 13 -2.32 -6.35 -8.93
N LYS A 14 -1.07 -6.17 -9.35
CA LYS A 14 -0.08 -5.41 -8.56
C LYS A 14 -0.51 -3.96 -8.37
N ALA A 15 -1.04 -3.31 -9.41
CA ALA A 15 -1.56 -1.96 -9.29
C ALA A 15 -2.77 -1.87 -8.33
N ALA A 16 -3.64 -2.88 -8.33
CA ALA A 16 -4.77 -2.97 -7.42
C ALA A 16 -4.30 -3.10 -5.95
N HIS A 17 -3.37 -4.01 -5.65
CA HIS A 17 -2.81 -4.14 -4.30
C HIS A 17 -2.10 -2.86 -3.83
N MET A 18 -1.26 -2.25 -4.68
CA MET A 18 -0.63 -0.97 -4.36
C MET A 18 -1.66 0.12 -4.02
N SER A 19 -2.78 0.15 -4.74
CA SER A 19 -3.86 1.12 -4.49
C SER A 19 -4.62 0.81 -3.21
N GLU A 20 -4.90 -0.46 -2.94
CA GLU A 20 -5.54 -0.95 -1.71
C GLU A 20 -4.71 -0.57 -0.48
N PHE A 21 -3.41 -0.88 -0.47
CA PHE A 21 -2.50 -0.51 0.61
C PHE A 21 -2.27 1.01 0.69
N GLY A 22 -2.33 1.72 -0.44
CA GLY A 22 -2.36 3.19 -0.50
C GLY A 22 -3.54 3.79 0.28
N VAL A 23 -4.75 3.30 0.01
CA VAL A 23 -5.98 3.74 0.69
C VAL A 23 -6.00 3.31 2.15
N LEU A 24 -5.53 2.10 2.47
CA LEU A 24 -5.37 1.63 3.84
C LEU A 24 -4.45 2.56 4.64
N SER A 25 -3.32 2.95 4.05
CA SER A 25 -2.36 3.85 4.70
C SER A 25 -2.96 5.22 5.02
N LEU A 26 -3.73 5.79 4.09
CA LEU A 26 -4.45 7.05 4.32
C LEU A 26 -5.52 6.90 5.41
N THR A 27 -6.26 5.80 5.42
CA THR A 27 -7.29 5.54 6.43
C THR A 27 -6.68 5.41 7.82
N LEU A 28 -5.58 4.68 7.95
CA LEU A 28 -4.79 4.57 9.18
C LEU A 28 -4.24 5.94 9.59
N TYR A 29 -3.75 6.74 8.65
CA TYR A 29 -3.29 8.10 8.91
C TYR A 29 -4.40 8.96 9.52
N TYR A 30 -5.60 8.96 8.95
CA TYR A 30 -6.74 9.72 9.48
C TYR A 30 -7.20 9.25 10.87
N GLY A 31 -7.21 7.93 11.10
CA GLY A 31 -7.53 7.36 12.41
C GLY A 31 -6.49 7.73 13.47
N PHE A 32 -5.21 7.66 13.12
CA PHE A 32 -4.11 7.97 14.03
C PHE A 32 -3.83 9.46 14.17
N SER A 33 -4.19 10.32 13.21
CA SER A 33 -3.93 11.77 13.31
C SER A 33 -4.65 12.42 14.47
N HIS A 34 -5.72 11.80 14.99
CA HIS A 34 -6.49 12.27 16.13
C HIS A 34 -6.07 11.65 17.46
N THR A 35 -5.22 10.61 17.45
CA THR A 35 -4.81 9.86 18.65
C THR A 35 -3.30 9.88 18.89
N LEU A 36 -2.48 10.03 17.84
CA LEU A 36 -1.03 10.02 17.89
C LEU A 36 -0.45 11.31 17.28
N GLU A 37 -0.08 12.28 18.11
CA GLU A 37 0.33 13.60 17.63
C GLU A 37 1.56 13.58 16.71
N LYS A 38 2.65 12.93 17.11
CA LYS A 38 3.95 13.03 16.41
C LYS A 38 4.29 11.87 15.49
N HIS A 39 3.68 10.71 15.69
CA HIS A 39 4.09 9.45 15.04
C HIS A 39 3.03 8.84 14.14
N HIS A 40 1.89 9.50 13.92
CA HIS A 40 0.79 8.94 13.14
C HIS A 40 1.20 8.52 11.71
N ILE A 41 2.10 9.26 11.03
CA ILE A 41 2.60 8.87 9.70
C ILE A 41 3.41 7.57 9.78
N LEU A 42 4.42 7.52 10.66
CA LEU A 42 5.29 6.35 10.80
C LEU A 42 4.51 5.11 11.23
N VAL A 43 3.61 5.26 12.20
CA VAL A 43 2.75 4.17 12.68
C VAL A 43 1.82 3.68 11.58
N SER A 44 1.24 4.58 10.76
CA SER A 44 0.41 4.19 9.63
C SER A 44 1.18 3.38 8.60
N LEU A 45 2.41 3.79 8.26
CA LEU A 45 3.27 3.07 7.32
C LEU A 45 3.71 1.70 7.86
N ILE A 46 4.11 1.63 9.13
CA ILE A 46 4.47 0.35 9.77
C ILE A 46 3.28 -0.59 9.79
N MET A 47 2.10 -0.12 10.19
CA MET A 47 0.88 -0.93 10.20
C MET A 47 0.52 -1.39 8.78
N THR A 48 0.60 -0.51 7.79
CA THR A 48 0.35 -0.88 6.38
C THR A 48 1.33 -1.95 5.90
N PHE A 49 2.62 -1.85 6.24
CA PHE A 49 3.62 -2.86 5.91
C PHE A 49 3.32 -4.20 6.58
N LEU A 50 2.90 -4.20 7.85
CA LEU A 50 2.49 -5.42 8.55
C LEU A 50 1.28 -6.06 7.89
N PHE A 51 0.29 -5.26 7.47
CA PHE A 51 -0.85 -5.77 6.70
C PHE A 51 -0.44 -6.34 5.34
N ALA A 52 0.51 -5.72 4.64
CA ALA A 52 1.06 -6.27 3.39
C ALA A 52 1.77 -7.61 3.61
N CYS A 53 2.54 -7.74 4.70
CA CYS A 53 3.14 -9.02 5.09
C CYS A 53 2.09 -10.08 5.43
N LEU A 54 1.01 -9.69 6.10
CA LEU A 54 -0.11 -10.59 6.41
C LEU A 54 -0.85 -11.02 5.14
N ASP A 55 -1.03 -10.14 4.15
CA ASP A 55 -1.65 -10.49 2.87
C ASP A 55 -0.79 -11.47 2.09
N GLU A 56 0.51 -11.21 1.95
CA GLU A 56 1.43 -12.14 1.28
C GLU A 56 1.53 -13.48 1.99
N TRP A 57 1.48 -13.49 3.32
CA TRP A 57 1.36 -14.74 4.08
C TRP A 57 0.03 -15.44 3.79
N HIS A 58 -1.09 -14.71 3.79
CA HIS A 58 -2.40 -15.27 3.45
C HIS A 58 -2.45 -15.84 2.03
N GLN A 59 -1.79 -15.18 1.07
CA GLN A 59 -1.67 -15.65 -0.30
C GLN A 59 -0.95 -17.01 -0.39
N THR A 60 -0.04 -17.35 0.54
CA THR A 60 0.62 -18.68 0.54
C THR A 60 -0.35 -19.84 0.75
N PHE A 61 -1.54 -19.59 1.32
CA PHE A 61 -2.58 -20.60 1.50
C PHE A 61 -3.51 -20.73 0.28
N VAL A 62 -3.39 -19.84 -0.71
CA VAL A 62 -4.21 -19.84 -1.92
C VAL A 62 -3.50 -20.65 -3.03
N PRO A 63 -4.11 -21.73 -3.55
CA PRO A 63 -3.49 -22.52 -4.61
C PRO A 63 -3.14 -21.68 -5.85
N GLY A 64 -1.92 -21.83 -6.37
CA GLY A 64 -1.45 -21.09 -7.54
C GLY A 64 -0.95 -19.67 -7.25
N ARG A 65 -0.81 -19.30 -5.97
CA ARG A 65 -0.12 -18.08 -5.53
C ARG A 65 1.17 -18.44 -4.79
N ALA A 66 2.23 -17.68 -5.02
CA ALA A 66 3.46 -17.74 -4.24
C ALA A 66 3.61 -16.40 -3.54
N GLY A 67 3.63 -16.41 -2.20
CA GLY A 67 3.89 -15.21 -1.43
C GLY A 67 5.35 -14.76 -1.66
N CYS A 68 5.55 -13.49 -2.00
CA CYS A 68 6.84 -12.90 -2.29
C CYS A 68 7.08 -11.67 -1.42
N PHE A 69 8.15 -11.68 -0.62
CA PHE A 69 8.50 -10.51 0.21
C PHE A 69 8.71 -9.22 -0.60
N THR A 70 9.11 -9.34 -1.87
CA THR A 70 9.21 -8.21 -2.79
C THR A 70 7.87 -7.56 -3.08
N ASP A 71 6.77 -8.31 -3.04
CA ASP A 71 5.42 -7.75 -3.23
C ASP A 71 5.01 -6.90 -2.02
N CYS A 72 5.36 -7.30 -0.78
CA CYS A 72 5.20 -6.44 0.40
C CYS A 72 5.89 -5.07 0.24
N LEU A 73 7.09 -5.05 -0.36
CA LEU A 73 7.85 -3.82 -0.59
C LEU A 73 7.22 -2.95 -1.68
N ILE A 74 6.67 -3.57 -2.72
CA ILE A 74 5.92 -2.88 -3.77
C ILE A 74 4.66 -2.23 -3.18
N ASP A 75 3.93 -2.95 -2.35
CA ASP A 75 2.73 -2.42 -1.70
C ASP A 75 3.04 -1.29 -0.71
N LEU A 76 4.12 -1.43 0.06
CA LEU A 76 4.63 -0.34 0.90
C LEU A 76 5.03 0.90 0.08
N SER A 77 5.61 0.70 -1.11
CA SER A 77 5.93 1.81 -2.01
C SER A 77 4.67 2.55 -2.48
N GLY A 78 3.58 1.81 -2.76
CA GLY A 78 2.26 2.38 -3.05
C GLY A 78 1.72 3.23 -1.89
N ALA A 79 1.83 2.72 -0.67
CA ALA A 79 1.47 3.45 0.55
C ALA A 79 2.24 4.77 0.71
N ILE A 80 3.56 4.75 0.50
CA ILE A 80 4.42 5.95 0.57
C ILE A 80 4.02 6.96 -0.51
N ILE A 81 3.75 6.52 -1.73
CA ILE A 81 3.34 7.39 -2.84
C ILE A 81 2.03 8.11 -2.49
N PHE A 82 1.00 7.36 -2.05
CA PHE A 82 -0.30 7.93 -1.69
C PHE A 82 -0.17 8.95 -0.55
N MET A 83 0.57 8.61 0.50
CA MET A 83 0.84 9.51 1.62
C MET A 83 1.58 10.79 1.18
N THR A 84 2.56 10.66 0.29
CA THR A 84 3.31 11.80 -0.26
C THR A 84 2.42 12.72 -1.08
N VAL A 85 1.65 12.16 -2.01
CA VAL A 85 0.69 12.92 -2.84
C VAL A 85 -0.33 13.63 -1.95
N PHE A 86 -0.88 12.94 -0.96
CA PHE A 86 -1.82 13.52 0.00
C PHE A 86 -1.21 14.73 0.74
N TYR A 87 0.03 14.61 1.22
CA TYR A 87 0.71 15.70 1.93
C TYR A 87 0.98 16.90 1.01
N LEU A 88 1.37 16.66 -0.24
CA LEU A 88 1.58 17.72 -1.23
C LEU A 88 0.29 18.49 -1.52
N ILE A 89 -0.84 17.78 -1.67
CA ILE A 89 -2.15 18.40 -1.88
C ILE A 89 -2.56 19.21 -0.65
N LYS A 90 -2.44 18.64 0.56
CA LYS A 90 -2.77 19.33 1.81
C LYS A 90 -1.92 20.60 2.00
N LYS A 91 -0.63 20.54 1.67
CA LYS A 91 0.27 21.70 1.70
C LYS A 91 -0.16 22.78 0.71
N SER A 92 -0.55 22.39 -0.51
CA SER A 92 -1.01 23.32 -1.54
C SER A 92 -2.32 24.04 -1.19
N GLN A 93 -3.16 23.45 -0.34
CA GLN A 93 -4.41 24.06 0.15
C GLN A 93 -4.24 24.94 1.40
N SER A 94 -3.07 24.87 2.04
CA SER A 94 -2.74 25.68 3.23
C SER A 94 -2.08 27.02 2.87
N HIS A 95 -1.99 27.34 1.57
CA HIS A 95 -1.57 28.63 1.02
C HIS A 95 -2.79 29.39 0.48
#